data_AF-A0A1G1J169-F1
#
_entry.id   AF-A0A1G1J169-F1
#
_cell.length_a   1.000
_cell.length_b   1.000
_cell.length_c   1.000
_cell.angle_alpha   90.00
_cell.angle_beta   90.00
_cell.angle_gamma   90.00
#
_symmetry.space_group_name_H-M   'P 1'
#
loop_
_entity.id
_entity.type
_entity.pdbx_description
1 polymer ?
#
loop_
_entity_poly.entity_id
_entity_poly.type
_entity_poly.pdbx_seq_one_letter_code
_entity_poly.pdbx_strand_id
1 'polypeptide(L)'
;MTKSQVSSVQTFGEFFRQKRISLEFTLRSFCERYSYDPGNISRLERNILSPSIDRQKLEGYATALKIPRDSEEWTMFFDLAHAAKGKIPQDILAGRQAHKYLPLLFRTARGQRLPKKKLQELVELLNTS
;
A
#
# COMPACT_ATOMS: atom_id res chain seq x y z
N MET A 1 -10.72 -26.90 0.65
CA MET A 1 -10.88 -26.08 1.86
C MET A 1 -10.18 -24.75 1.64
N THR A 2 -10.84 -23.82 0.97
CA THR A 2 -10.31 -22.48 0.66
C THR A 2 -10.51 -21.60 1.88
N LYS A 3 -9.42 -21.31 2.59
CA LYS A 3 -9.41 -20.22 3.57
C LYS A 3 -9.62 -18.92 2.80
N SER A 4 -10.86 -18.44 2.75
CA SER A 4 -11.16 -17.08 2.33
C SER A 4 -10.32 -16.14 3.18
N GLN A 5 -9.37 -15.46 2.53
CA GLN A 5 -8.53 -14.42 3.08
C GLN A 5 -9.42 -13.38 3.76
N VAL A 6 -9.32 -13.31 5.08
CA VAL A 6 -9.72 -12.12 5.80
C VAL A 6 -8.67 -11.08 5.44
N SER A 7 -9.01 -10.12 4.57
CA SER A 7 -8.20 -8.93 4.32
C SER A 7 -8.17 -8.09 5.60
N SER A 8 -7.28 -8.42 6.52
CA SER A 8 -6.93 -7.50 7.60
C SER A 8 -6.41 -6.23 6.95
N VAL A 9 -7.02 -5.08 7.24
CA VAL A 9 -6.48 -3.78 6.85
C VAL A 9 -5.07 -3.70 7.43
N GLN A 10 -4.08 -3.85 6.57
CA GLN A 10 -2.68 -3.92 6.95
C GLN A 10 -2.04 -2.54 6.77
N THR A 11 -1.28 -2.08 7.75
CA THR A 11 -0.49 -0.85 7.62
C THR A 11 0.81 -1.10 6.87
N PHE A 12 1.43 -0.04 6.35
CA PHE A 12 2.73 -0.14 5.69
C PHE A 12 3.79 -0.80 6.57
N GLY A 13 3.89 -0.39 7.84
CA GLY A 13 4.88 -0.93 8.77
C GLY A 13 4.70 -2.43 9.04
N GLU A 14 3.45 -2.88 9.18
CA GLU A 14 3.13 -4.30 9.36
C GLU A 14 3.47 -5.11 8.10
N PHE A 15 3.15 -4.60 6.92
CA PHE A 15 3.49 -5.25 5.65
C PHE A 15 5.01 -5.37 5.50
N PHE A 16 5.74 -4.29 5.73
CA PHE A 16 7.20 -4.26 5.68
C PHE A 16 7.80 -5.32 6.61
N ARG A 17 7.36 -5.34 7.87
CA ARG A 17 7.86 -6.29 8.88
C ARG A 17 7.57 -7.73 8.47
N GLN A 18 6.36 -8.02 8.00
CA GLN A 18 5.98 -9.35 7.55
C GLN A 18 6.87 -9.83 6.40
N LYS A 19 7.10 -8.97 5.39
CA LYS A 19 8.00 -9.30 4.27
C LYS A 19 9.44 -9.54 4.70
N ARG A 20 9.96 -8.73 5.63
CA ARG A 20 11.30 -8.96 6.18
C ARG A 20 11.40 -10.31 6.90
N ILE A 21 10.41 -10.63 7.72
CA ILE A 21 10.37 -11.89 8.48
C ILE A 21 10.19 -13.10 7.57
N SER A 22 9.41 -13.00 6.48
CA SER A 22 9.25 -14.10 5.51
C SER A 22 10.54 -14.40 4.74
N LEU A 23 11.49 -13.46 4.72
CA LEU A 23 12.85 -13.66 4.21
C LEU A 23 13.83 -14.13 5.30
N GLU A 24 13.33 -14.49 6.48
CA GLU A 24 14.09 -14.97 7.65
C GLU A 24 15.12 -13.98 8.18
N PHE A 25 14.97 -12.68 7.89
CA PHE A 25 15.82 -11.66 8.47
C PHE A 25 15.31 -11.19 9.83
N THR A 26 16.22 -11.11 10.80
CA THR A 26 16.05 -10.21 11.95
C THR A 26 16.10 -8.75 11.49
N LEU A 27 15.63 -7.81 12.32
CA LEU A 27 15.71 -6.38 11.96
C LEU A 27 17.17 -5.96 11.74
N ARG A 28 18.08 -6.36 12.64
CA ARG A 28 19.49 -5.99 12.56
C ARG A 28 20.16 -6.59 11.32
N SER A 29 19.97 -7.88 11.05
CA SER A 29 20.60 -8.52 9.87
C SER A 29 20.05 -8.00 8.54
N PHE A 30 18.76 -7.60 8.48
CA PHE A 30 18.21 -6.91 7.31
C PHE A 30 18.87 -5.55 7.09
N CYS A 31 19.00 -4.76 8.17
CA CYS A 31 19.61 -3.44 8.12
C CYS A 31 21.08 -3.51 7.71
N GLU A 32 21.85 -4.45 8.26
CA GLU A 32 23.24 -4.69 7.88
C GLU A 32 23.36 -5.11 6.40
N ARG A 33 22.53 -6.05 5.95
CA ARG A 33 22.57 -6.56 4.56
C ARG A 33 22.27 -5.49 3.51
N TYR A 34 21.32 -4.60 3.80
CA TYR A 34 20.84 -3.60 2.85
C TYR A 34 21.25 -2.17 3.20
N SER A 35 22.17 -2.01 4.15
CA SER A 35 22.72 -0.70 4.58
C SER A 35 21.64 0.30 5.01
N TYR A 36 20.63 -0.16 5.75
CA TYR A 36 19.61 0.71 6.34
C TYR A 36 19.91 1.01 7.80
N ASP A 37 19.41 2.16 8.28
CA ASP A 37 19.48 2.50 9.71
C ASP A 37 18.46 1.67 10.53
N PRO A 38 18.89 0.92 11.56
CA PRO A 38 17.99 0.14 12.40
C PRO A 38 16.93 0.95 13.13
N GLY A 39 17.25 2.19 13.53
CA GLY A 39 16.31 3.09 14.20
C GLY A 39 15.15 3.47 13.29
N ASN A 40 15.45 3.84 12.05
CA ASN A 40 14.48 4.18 11.02
C ASN A 40 13.61 2.98 10.66
N ILE A 41 14.20 1.81 10.38
CA ILE A 41 13.43 0.60 10.06
C ILE A 41 12.54 0.19 11.24
N SER A 42 13.03 0.25 12.48
CA SER A 42 12.23 -0.04 13.67
C SER A 42 11.04 0.91 13.82
N ARG A 43 11.23 2.20 13.59
CA ARG A 43 10.15 3.19 13.65
C ARG A 43 9.17 3.02 12.49
N LEU A 44 9.66 2.65 11.30
CA LEU A 44 8.87 2.39 10.11
C LEU A 44 7.94 1.20 10.31
N GLU A 45 8.47 0.06 10.77
CA GLU A 45 7.71 -1.16 11.02
C GLU A 45 6.65 -1.02 12.12
N ARG A 46 6.84 -0.05 13.03
CA ARG A 46 5.87 0.29 14.09
C ARG A 46 4.93 1.43 13.72
N ASN A 47 4.98 1.91 12.48
CA ASN A 47 4.19 3.05 11.98
C ASN A 47 4.44 4.38 12.74
N ILE A 48 5.56 4.52 13.43
CA ILE A 48 5.97 5.77 14.11
C ILE A 48 6.61 6.73 13.11
N LEU A 49 7.36 6.18 12.15
CA LEU A 49 7.94 6.93 11.04
C LEU A 49 7.12 6.61 9.79
N SER A 50 6.47 7.60 9.20
CA SER A 50 5.82 7.40 7.91
C SER A 50 6.85 7.08 6.82
N PRO A 51 6.55 6.18 5.87
CA PRO A 51 7.46 5.86 4.78
C PRO A 51 7.77 7.09 3.93
N SER A 52 8.94 7.08 3.29
CA SER A 52 9.15 7.96 2.15
C SER A 52 8.25 7.50 1.01
N ILE A 53 7.67 8.44 0.26
CA ILE A 53 6.98 8.17 -1.00
C ILE A 53 7.81 8.59 -2.22
N ASP A 54 9.07 8.96 -1.98
CA ASP A 54 10.04 9.10 -3.06
C ASP A 54 10.19 7.75 -3.76
N ARG A 55 10.03 7.75 -5.08
CA ARG A 55 9.95 6.53 -5.88
C ARG A 55 11.23 5.71 -5.73
N GLN A 56 12.40 6.34 -5.80
CA GLN A 56 13.67 5.62 -5.73
C GLN A 56 13.85 4.95 -4.36
N LYS A 57 13.49 5.64 -3.27
CA LYS A 57 13.55 5.05 -1.92
C LYS A 57 12.56 3.89 -1.73
N LEU A 58 11.32 4.03 -2.22
CA LEU A 58 10.32 2.96 -2.15
C LEU A 58 10.74 1.74 -2.96
N GLU A 59 11.22 1.94 -4.19
CA GLU A 59 11.75 0.86 -5.03
C GLU A 59 12.93 0.15 -4.35
N GLY A 60 13.79 0.91 -3.66
CA GLY A 60 14.88 0.36 -2.86
C GLY A 60 14.38 -0.59 -1.77
N TYR A 61 13.39 -0.16 -0.97
CA TYR A 61 12.79 -1.00 0.05
C TYR A 61 12.13 -2.25 -0.54
N ALA A 62 11.34 -2.10 -1.60
CA ALA A 62 10.66 -3.22 -2.24
C ALA A 62 11.66 -4.25 -2.79
N THR A 63 12.77 -3.77 -3.37
CA THR A 63 13.85 -4.63 -3.87
C THR A 63 14.56 -5.37 -2.73
N ALA A 64 14.85 -4.69 -1.61
CA ALA A 64 15.45 -5.31 -0.42
C ALA A 64 14.53 -6.36 0.22
N LEU A 65 13.23 -6.11 0.19
CA LEU A 65 12.17 -7.02 0.63
C LEU A 65 11.80 -8.09 -0.42
N LYS A 66 12.52 -8.14 -1.55
CA LYS A 66 12.30 -9.12 -2.63
C LYS A 66 10.87 -9.16 -3.17
N ILE A 67 10.18 -8.02 -3.15
CA ILE A 67 8.86 -7.88 -3.76
C ILE A 67 9.05 -7.84 -5.29
N PRO A 68 8.43 -8.74 -6.06
CA PRO A 68 8.58 -8.74 -7.51
C PRO A 68 8.03 -7.45 -8.12
N ARG A 69 8.79 -6.82 -9.03
CA ARG A 69 8.30 -5.64 -9.78
C ARG A 69 7.01 -5.98 -10.52
N ASP A 70 6.13 -4.99 -10.60
CA ASP A 70 4.84 -5.05 -11.31
C ASP A 70 3.85 -6.12 -10.81
N SER A 71 4.11 -6.70 -9.63
CA SER A 71 3.18 -7.63 -8.96
C SER A 71 2.07 -6.88 -8.22
N GLU A 72 1.00 -7.61 -7.86
CA GLU A 72 -0.04 -7.08 -6.96
C GLU A 72 0.55 -6.63 -5.62
N GLU A 73 1.52 -7.38 -5.08
CA GLU A 73 2.19 -7.03 -3.83
C GLU A 73 3.03 -5.77 -3.94
N TRP A 74 3.65 -5.54 -5.10
CA TRP A 74 4.36 -4.31 -5.40
C TRP A 74 3.39 -3.12 -5.40
N THR A 75 2.28 -3.23 -6.12
CA THR A 75 1.25 -2.20 -6.15
C THR A 75 0.73 -1.91 -4.75
N MET A 76 0.37 -2.96 -3.99
CA MET A 76 -0.07 -2.85 -2.60
C MET A 76 0.98 -2.16 -1.71
N PHE A 77 2.26 -2.50 -1.84
CA PHE A 77 3.33 -1.87 -1.05
C PHE A 77 3.40 -0.36 -1.27
N PHE A 78 3.25 0.09 -2.52
CA PHE A 78 3.23 1.51 -2.87
C PHE A 78 1.95 2.20 -2.40
N ASP A 79 0.79 1.54 -2.53
CA ASP A 79 -0.49 2.06 -2.06
C ASP A 79 -0.50 2.25 -0.55
N LEU A 80 0.01 1.27 0.21
CA LEU A 80 0.16 1.36 1.66
C LEU A 80 1.08 2.52 2.06
N ALA A 81 2.14 2.78 1.29
CA ALA A 81 3.03 3.92 1.56
C ALA A 81 2.33 5.27 1.36
N HIS A 82 1.54 5.40 0.29
CA HIS A 82 0.74 6.59 0.02
C HIS A 82 -0.35 6.79 1.07
N ALA A 83 -1.06 5.71 1.44
CA ALA A 83 -2.08 5.72 2.48
C ALA A 83 -1.50 6.15 3.84
N ALA A 84 -0.31 5.64 4.22
CA ALA A 84 0.38 6.04 5.45
C ALA A 84 0.82 7.52 5.47
N LYS A 85 0.87 8.18 4.30
CA LYS A 85 1.10 9.62 4.14
C LYS A 85 -0.18 10.44 3.94
N GLY A 86 -1.35 9.80 3.92
CA GLY A 86 -2.61 10.45 3.60
C GLY A 86 -2.66 11.01 2.18
N LYS A 87 -1.94 10.38 1.24
CA LYS A 87 -1.87 10.80 -0.17
C LYS A 87 -2.50 9.75 -1.07
N ILE A 88 -2.97 10.22 -2.22
CA ILE A 88 -3.49 9.36 -3.30
C ILE A 88 -2.35 9.13 -4.30
N PRO A 89 -2.11 7.88 -4.77
CA PRO A 89 -1.15 7.59 -5.83
C PRO A 89 -1.36 8.45 -7.09
N GLN A 90 -0.26 8.86 -7.71
CA GLN A 90 -0.31 9.78 -8.87
C GLN A 90 -0.93 9.16 -10.11
N ASP A 91 -0.71 7.88 -10.32
CA ASP A 91 -1.32 7.08 -11.39
C ASP A 91 -2.85 7.05 -11.28
N ILE A 92 -3.39 6.94 -10.05
CA ILE A 92 -4.83 7.09 -9.80
C ILE A 92 -5.28 8.51 -10.11
N LEU A 93 -4.56 9.53 -9.63
CA LEU A 93 -4.93 10.94 -9.85
C LEU A 93 -4.87 11.35 -11.34
N ALA A 94 -3.91 10.80 -12.09
CA ALA A 94 -3.73 11.04 -13.52
C ALA A 94 -4.76 10.30 -14.39
N GLY A 95 -5.47 9.32 -13.81
CA GLY A 95 -6.53 8.59 -14.49
C GLY A 95 -7.63 9.54 -14.98
N ARG A 96 -7.98 9.47 -16.27
CA ARG A 96 -8.96 10.37 -16.90
C ARG A 96 -10.30 10.42 -16.16
N GLN A 97 -10.67 9.33 -15.48
CA GLN A 97 -11.94 9.19 -14.79
C GLN A 97 -11.86 9.40 -13.27
N ALA A 98 -10.69 9.75 -12.71
CA ALA A 98 -10.47 9.87 -11.25
C ALA A 98 -11.47 10.80 -10.58
N HIS A 99 -11.74 11.95 -11.20
CA HIS A 99 -12.70 12.94 -10.74
C HIS A 99 -14.15 12.40 -10.64
N LYS A 100 -14.49 11.32 -11.36
CA LYS A 100 -15.84 10.72 -11.35
C LYS A 100 -16.03 9.76 -10.17
N TYR A 101 -15.01 8.96 -9.84
CA TYR A 101 -15.14 7.92 -8.82
C TYR A 101 -14.62 8.35 -7.44
N LEU A 102 -13.58 9.19 -7.35
CA LEU A 102 -13.02 9.61 -6.06
C LEU A 102 -14.06 10.28 -5.13
N PRO A 103 -14.93 11.20 -5.60
CA PRO A 103 -15.97 11.78 -4.75
C PRO A 103 -16.96 10.73 -4.21
N LEU A 104 -17.29 9.70 -5.00
CA LEU A 104 -18.16 8.61 -4.58
C LEU A 104 -17.52 7.79 -3.45
N LEU A 105 -16.23 7.49 -3.57
CA LEU A 105 -15.46 6.79 -2.54
C LEU A 105 -15.39 7.61 -1.25
N PHE A 106 -15.06 8.91 -1.33
CA PHE A 106 -15.00 9.78 -0.15
C PHE A 106 -16.34 9.89 0.57
N ARG A 107 -17.44 9.97 -0.20
CA ARG A 107 -18.79 9.99 0.34
C ARG A 107 -19.10 8.73 1.15
N THR A 108 -18.67 7.58 0.64
CA THR A 108 -18.83 6.28 1.30
C THR A 108 -17.99 6.17 2.56
N ALA A 109 -16.74 6.62 2.51
CA ALA A 109 -15.85 6.67 3.67
C ALA A 109 -16.39 7.56 4.80
N ARG A 110 -17.21 8.58 4.47
CA ARG A 110 -17.94 9.42 5.44
C ARG A 110 -19.24 8.77 5.97
N GLY A 111 -19.46 7.48 5.71
CA GLY A 111 -20.62 6.74 6.22
C GLY A 111 -21.91 6.89 5.41
N GLN A 112 -21.86 7.54 4.24
CA GLN A 112 -23.05 7.64 3.39
C GLN A 112 -23.21 6.38 2.55
N ARG A 113 -24.39 5.77 2.64
CA ARG A 113 -24.68 4.51 1.95
C ARG A 113 -24.76 4.73 0.44
N LEU A 114 -23.88 4.07 -0.32
CA LEU A 114 -24.01 4.02 -1.77
C LEU A 114 -25.16 3.06 -2.15
N PRO A 115 -26.14 3.49 -2.96
CA PRO A 115 -27.11 2.57 -3.56
C PRO A 115 -26.40 1.51 -4.40
N LYS A 116 -26.94 0.27 -4.44
CA LYS A 116 -26.38 -0.83 -5.25
C LYS A 116 -26.09 -0.43 -6.70
N LYS A 117 -27.00 0.33 -7.31
CA LYS A 117 -26.84 0.85 -8.68
C LYS A 117 -25.59 1.74 -8.84
N LYS A 118 -25.30 2.61 -7.86
CA LYS A 118 -24.12 3.48 -7.87
C LYS A 118 -22.82 2.72 -7.63
N LEU A 119 -22.87 1.60 -6.92
CA LEU A 119 -21.73 0.67 -6.80
C LEU A 119 -21.47 -0.06 -8.13
N GLN A 120 -22.51 -0.46 -8.86
CA GLN A 120 -22.37 -1.06 -10.19
C GLN A 120 -21.76 -0.06 -11.19
N GLU A 121 -22.28 1.17 -11.23
CA GLU A 121 -21.71 2.26 -12.04
C GLU A 121 -20.23 2.52 -11.70
N LEU A 122 -19.84 2.40 -10.42
CA LEU A 122 -18.45 2.54 -9.99
C LEU A 122 -17.57 1.40 -10.53
N VAL A 123 -18.02 0.15 -10.44
CA VAL A 123 -17.29 -1.01 -10.97
C VAL A 123 -17.09 -0.88 -12.49
N GLU A 124 -18.12 -0.46 -13.21
CA GLU A 124 -18.04 -0.20 -14.66
C GLU A 124 -17.02 0.89 -14.98
N LEU A 125 -17.02 2.00 -14.24
CA LEU A 125 -16.06 3.09 -14.42
C LEU A 125 -14.60 2.63 -14.22
N LEU A 126 -14.35 1.78 -13.22
CA LEU A 126 -13.01 1.26 -12.93
C LEU A 126 -12.54 0.27 -14.00
N ASN A 127 -13.43 -0.57 -14.54
CA ASN A 127 -13.09 -1.56 -15.57
C ASN A 127 -12.93 -0.96 -16.98
N THR A 128 -13.40 0.27 -17.21
CA THR A 128 -13.33 0.96 -18.52
C THR A 128 -12.20 2.00 -18.57
N SER A 129 -11.39 2.11 -17.51
CA SER A 129 -10.32 3.11 -17.36
C SER A 129 -8.95 2.57 -17.76
#